data_AF-A0A8T4DYE0-F1
#
_entry.id   AF-A0A8T4DYE0-F1
#
_cell.length_a   1.000
_cell.length_b   1.000
_cell.length_c   1.000
_cell.angle_alpha   90.00
_cell.angle_beta   90.00
_cell.angle_gamma   90.00
#
_symmetry.space_group_name_H-M   'P 1'
#
loop_
_entity.id
_entity.type
_entity.pdbx_description
1 polymer ?
#
loop_
_entity_poly.entity_id
_entity_poly.type
_entity_poly.pdbx_seq_one_letter_code
_entity_poly.pdbx_strand_id
1 'polypeptide(L)'
;MKNEIVLLIIIIAFLAFLMIVKESGNHVADPYGNGKDFHYVLRATGSDEESFVGNLTKLLEEDIEDFAKGDILLILGRLKNDSSVICDSVTYYEKSLPVDPEQGAVIHETIASLDCGKDVKDHLLKASEMWKAAGSVFRSELDRHLALNETFTIETDTRELPEFNLTIPDNPESIIIGNSEIDLGKHDVLVSQTDRVTRDWLSYQIFSSPFQDSGPGELLTEYELNRKNLLTTFSERLTYDDEELLPEIGWHEGARIREIRETGLTHKTASGTIVFNHEGKWYAPDEEGVFRFEVPIDKVLYPTTRFLRDDIAVIIDTHGINMIVEQAIRNNATVVVGCCDNPGKIKAAMYLAVKGIKTICFTDKYLPLILGSGFEILGSPPIRREGDIVVIGDRPLEFETNETFVVMGMAGDKFALSYYDTPKIYFDQLSESIDLDIEHVTIDDFDQMGRIIEKAEEIGSNAVAVRVFTSQDYRDLKGWLEADEKRRAILFHSVSYPYGYRIMKEFPEQTTFDDINPLIS
;
A
#
# COMPACT_ATOMS: atom_id res chain seq x y z
N MET A 1 38.39 57.85 -28.36
CA MET A 1 39.07 57.37 -27.13
C MET A 1 38.26 57.52 -25.84
N LYS A 2 38.11 58.70 -25.20
CA LYS A 2 37.39 58.78 -23.90
C LYS A 2 35.93 58.28 -23.95
N ASN A 3 35.20 58.61 -25.01
CA ASN A 3 33.79 58.20 -25.15
C ASN A 3 33.60 56.72 -25.51
N GLU A 4 34.58 56.11 -26.19
CA GLU A 4 34.55 54.68 -26.54
C GLU A 4 34.84 53.79 -25.35
N ILE A 5 35.74 54.22 -24.45
CA ILE A 5 36.04 53.50 -23.20
C ILE A 5 34.82 53.51 -22.26
N VAL A 6 34.10 54.63 -22.18
CA VAL A 6 32.87 54.71 -21.36
C VAL A 6 31.77 53.80 -21.90
N LEU A 7 31.58 53.75 -23.22
CA LEU A 7 30.58 52.88 -23.84
C LEU A 7 30.92 51.39 -23.62
N LEU A 8 32.19 51.01 -23.72
CA LEU A 8 32.63 49.64 -23.48
C LEU A 8 32.41 49.22 -22.02
N ILE A 9 32.68 50.11 -21.05
CA ILE A 9 32.44 49.85 -19.62
C ILE A 9 30.93 49.66 -19.34
N ILE A 10 30.07 50.46 -19.96
CA ILE A 10 28.60 50.33 -19.80
C ILE A 10 28.12 49.01 -20.40
N ILE A 11 28.63 48.59 -21.56
CA ILE A 11 28.28 47.30 -22.17
C ILE A 11 28.73 46.14 -21.29
N ILE A 12 29.95 46.18 -20.74
CA ILE A 12 30.46 45.15 -19.84
C ILE A 12 29.63 45.10 -18.55
N ALA A 13 29.30 46.25 -17.95
CA ALA A 13 28.48 46.31 -16.76
C ALA A 13 27.04 45.82 -17.01
N PHE A 14 26.46 46.13 -18.18
CA PHE A 14 25.14 45.66 -18.57
C PHE A 14 25.12 44.15 -18.87
N LEU A 15 26.17 43.62 -19.50
CA LEU A 15 26.33 42.18 -19.71
C LEU A 15 26.57 41.42 -18.39
N ALA A 16 27.37 41.98 -17.48
CA ALA A 16 27.55 41.43 -16.14
C ALA A 16 26.24 41.47 -15.34
N PHE A 17 25.48 42.57 -15.42
CA PHE A 17 24.17 42.69 -14.81
C PHE A 17 23.17 41.69 -15.41
N LEU A 18 23.16 41.51 -16.74
CA LEU A 18 22.33 40.51 -17.41
C LEU A 18 22.73 39.07 -17.03
N MET A 19 24.02 38.79 -16.81
CA MET A 19 24.45 37.47 -16.31
C MET A 19 24.02 37.26 -14.85
N ILE A 20 24.14 38.28 -13.99
CA ILE A 20 23.70 38.22 -12.59
C ILE A 20 22.16 38.10 -12.50
N VAL A 21 21.40 38.81 -13.33
CA VAL A 21 19.93 38.76 -13.35
C VAL A 21 19.41 37.48 -14.00
N LYS A 22 20.16 36.85 -14.91
CA LYS A 22 19.81 35.55 -15.49
C LYS A 22 20.05 34.39 -14.51
N GLU A 23 20.95 34.56 -13.53
CA GLU A 23 21.16 33.61 -12.43
C GLU A 23 20.28 33.85 -11.21
N SER A 24 19.62 35.02 -11.10
CA SER A 24 18.64 35.30 -10.03
C SER A 24 17.20 35.06 -10.46
N GLY A 25 16.97 34.15 -11.42
CA GLY A 25 15.63 33.62 -11.62
C GLY A 25 15.17 33.03 -10.28
N ASN A 26 14.06 33.50 -9.73
CA ASN A 26 13.48 32.92 -8.53
C ASN A 26 13.14 31.46 -8.84
N HIS A 27 14.06 30.54 -8.60
CA HIS A 27 13.81 29.11 -8.68
C HIS A 27 12.73 28.81 -7.64
N VAL A 28 11.59 28.32 -8.11
CA VAL A 28 10.49 27.90 -7.25
C VAL A 28 10.79 26.47 -6.85
N ALA A 29 11.03 26.23 -5.56
CA ALA A 29 11.18 24.88 -5.03
C ALA A 29 9.88 24.10 -5.23
N ASP A 30 9.99 22.82 -5.59
CA ASP A 30 8.86 21.90 -5.77
C ASP A 30 7.75 22.49 -6.68
N PRO A 31 8.10 22.92 -7.92
CA PRO A 31 7.22 23.73 -8.76
C PRO A 31 5.88 23.06 -9.07
N TYR A 32 5.86 21.72 -9.20
CA TYR A 32 4.65 20.93 -9.50
C TYR A 32 3.98 20.34 -8.25
N GLY A 33 4.66 20.34 -7.09
CA GLY A 33 4.04 20.06 -5.79
C GLY A 33 3.31 21.27 -5.21
N ASN A 34 3.66 22.47 -5.65
CA ASN A 34 3.00 23.70 -5.22
C ASN A 34 1.49 23.68 -5.54
N GLY A 35 0.66 23.95 -4.53
CA GLY A 35 -0.80 23.92 -4.64
C GLY A 35 -1.44 22.55 -4.44
N LYS A 36 -0.67 21.49 -4.21
CA LYS A 36 -1.19 20.20 -3.73
C LYS A 36 -1.47 20.30 -2.23
N ASP A 37 -2.52 19.61 -1.77
CA ASP A 37 -2.93 19.62 -0.36
C ASP A 37 -2.27 18.46 0.41
N PHE A 38 -1.01 18.66 0.81
CA PHE A 38 -0.24 17.67 1.58
C PHE A 38 -0.73 17.46 3.02
N HIS A 39 -1.66 18.30 3.48
CA HIS A 39 -2.33 18.14 4.77
C HIS A 39 -3.57 17.24 4.67
N TYR A 40 -3.99 16.86 3.46
CA TYR A 40 -5.22 16.09 3.22
C TYR A 40 -5.28 14.83 4.09
N VAL A 41 -4.23 14.00 4.04
CA VAL A 41 -4.19 12.72 4.76
C VAL A 41 -4.18 12.94 6.27
N LEU A 42 -3.36 13.86 6.78
CA LEU A 42 -3.30 14.18 8.22
C LEU A 42 -4.68 14.60 8.77
N ARG A 43 -5.42 15.42 8.01
CA ARG A 43 -6.77 15.82 8.41
C ARG A 43 -7.77 14.66 8.31
N ALA A 44 -7.68 13.85 7.26
CA ALA A 44 -8.55 12.70 7.06
C ALA A 44 -8.39 11.64 8.17
N THR A 45 -7.18 11.47 8.69
CA THR A 45 -6.88 10.54 9.79
C THR A 45 -7.09 11.15 11.18
N GLY A 46 -7.39 12.45 11.27
CA GLY A 46 -7.51 13.16 12.54
C GLY A 46 -6.18 13.28 13.31
N SER A 47 -5.06 13.24 12.59
CA SER A 47 -3.72 13.36 13.16
C SER A 47 -3.49 14.78 13.69
N ASP A 48 -2.89 14.89 14.89
CA ASP A 48 -2.46 16.18 15.43
C ASP A 48 -1.19 16.65 14.71
N GLU A 49 -1.33 17.66 13.85
CA GLU A 49 -0.26 18.14 12.99
C GLU A 49 0.93 18.71 13.78
N GLU A 50 0.68 19.35 14.92
CA GLU A 50 1.75 19.91 15.76
C GLU A 50 2.63 18.80 16.37
N SER A 51 2.01 17.80 16.99
CA SER A 51 2.69 16.60 17.46
C SER A 51 3.39 15.88 16.30
N PHE A 52 2.75 15.82 15.13
CA PHE A 52 3.30 15.17 13.94
C PHE A 52 4.61 15.82 13.48
N VAL A 53 4.58 17.14 13.29
CA VAL A 53 5.76 17.94 12.95
C VAL A 53 6.83 17.84 14.05
N GLY A 54 6.43 17.84 15.32
CA GLY A 54 7.34 17.71 16.46
C GLY A 54 8.10 16.38 16.47
N ASN A 55 7.43 15.26 16.20
CA ASN A 55 8.05 13.93 16.17
C ASN A 55 9.00 13.77 14.97
N LEU A 56 8.61 14.23 13.78
CA LEU A 56 9.52 14.24 12.62
C LEU A 56 10.75 15.12 12.86
N THR A 57 10.59 16.26 13.51
CA THR A 57 11.73 17.15 13.82
C THR A 57 12.72 16.47 14.76
N LYS A 58 12.25 15.75 15.79
CA LYS A 58 13.12 14.96 16.68
C LYS A 58 13.84 13.85 15.92
N LEU A 59 13.16 13.21 14.97
CA LEU A 59 13.75 12.12 14.18
C LEU A 59 14.94 12.58 13.32
N LEU A 60 15.02 13.87 12.94
CA LEU A 60 16.20 14.42 12.24
C LEU A 60 17.47 14.47 13.12
N GLU A 61 17.32 14.43 14.45
CA GLU A 61 18.44 14.40 15.40
C GLU A 61 19.06 13.00 15.51
N GLU A 62 18.37 11.98 15.02
CA GLU A 62 18.82 10.58 15.04
C GLU A 62 19.81 10.25 13.92
N ASP A 63 20.58 9.19 14.13
CA ASP A 63 21.48 8.63 13.14
C ASP A 63 20.73 7.69 12.18
N ILE A 64 20.01 8.30 11.23
CA ILE A 64 19.23 7.63 10.17
C ILE A 64 19.82 7.91 8.77
N GLU A 65 19.41 7.12 7.78
CA GLU A 65 19.90 7.20 6.40
C GLU A 65 19.60 8.56 5.74
N ASP A 66 20.50 9.02 4.86
CA ASP A 66 20.35 10.31 4.18
C ASP A 66 19.04 10.40 3.37
N PHE A 67 18.63 9.32 2.70
CA PHE A 67 17.36 9.31 1.95
C PHE A 67 16.17 9.59 2.87
N ALA A 68 16.16 8.98 4.06
CA ALA A 68 15.12 9.18 5.06
C ALA A 68 15.13 10.62 5.62
N LYS A 69 16.31 11.19 5.89
CA LYS A 69 16.44 12.62 6.28
C LYS A 69 15.91 13.55 5.19
N GLY A 70 16.19 13.24 3.93
CA GLY A 70 15.62 13.93 2.79
C GLY A 70 14.09 13.90 2.82
N ASP A 71 13.49 12.72 2.99
CA ASP A 71 12.03 12.58 3.02
C ASP A 71 11.42 13.36 4.19
N ILE A 72 12.00 13.27 5.38
CA ILE A 72 11.52 14.01 6.56
C ILE A 72 11.57 15.53 6.33
N LEU A 73 12.67 16.05 5.79
CA LEU A 73 12.77 17.48 5.48
C LEU A 73 11.77 17.90 4.41
N LEU A 74 11.55 17.09 3.37
CA LEU A 74 10.55 17.38 2.36
C LEU A 74 9.14 17.45 2.97
N ILE A 75 8.79 16.49 3.83
CA ILE A 75 7.50 16.48 4.54
C ILE A 75 7.35 17.76 5.36
N LEU A 76 8.35 18.08 6.19
CA LEU A 76 8.34 19.27 7.04
C LEU A 76 8.25 20.56 6.21
N GLY A 77 8.98 20.65 5.11
CA GLY A 77 8.96 21.80 4.20
C GLY A 77 7.59 21.99 3.54
N ARG A 78 6.95 20.90 3.10
CA ARG A 78 5.61 20.95 2.50
C ARG A 78 4.53 21.34 3.50
N LEU A 79 4.52 20.74 4.69
CA LEU A 79 3.54 21.06 5.74
C LEU A 79 3.70 22.50 6.27
N LYS A 80 4.93 23.03 6.31
CA LYS A 80 5.20 24.41 6.74
C LYS A 80 5.15 25.43 5.60
N ASN A 81 4.98 24.97 4.36
CA ASN A 81 5.14 25.78 3.15
C ASN A 81 6.46 26.57 3.13
N ASP A 82 7.56 25.90 3.47
CA ASP A 82 8.91 26.46 3.58
C ASP A 82 9.84 25.91 2.49
N SER A 83 10.00 26.70 1.42
CA SER A 83 10.87 26.35 0.29
C SER A 83 12.35 26.17 0.67
N SER A 84 12.83 26.81 1.73
CA SER A 84 14.22 26.61 2.19
C SER A 84 14.40 25.19 2.73
N VAL A 85 13.47 24.74 3.56
CA VAL A 85 13.48 23.38 4.12
C VAL A 85 13.31 22.33 3.03
N ILE A 86 12.45 22.59 2.02
CA ILE A 86 12.34 21.73 0.83
C ILE A 86 13.70 21.63 0.14
N CYS A 87 14.41 22.73 -0.09
CA CYS A 87 15.71 22.66 -0.76
C CYS A 87 16.84 22.08 0.10
N ASP A 88 16.75 22.17 1.43
CA ASP A 88 17.66 21.46 2.33
C ASP A 88 17.54 19.94 2.15
N SER A 89 16.33 19.42 1.86
CA SER A 89 16.12 17.99 1.57
C SER A 89 16.95 17.48 0.39
N VAL A 90 17.13 18.31 -0.65
CA VAL A 90 17.91 17.98 -1.86
C VAL A 90 19.35 17.63 -1.50
N THR A 91 19.92 18.31 -0.50
CA THR A 91 21.30 18.06 -0.06
C THR A 91 21.50 16.66 0.51
N TYR A 92 20.45 16.03 1.04
CA TYR A 92 20.48 14.68 1.56
C TYR A 92 20.26 13.64 0.46
N TYR A 93 19.38 13.91 -0.51
CA TYR A 93 19.26 13.05 -1.69
C TYR A 93 20.57 13.00 -2.50
N GLU A 94 21.29 14.11 -2.62
CA GLU A 94 22.61 14.14 -3.28
C GLU A 94 23.70 13.33 -2.57
N LYS A 95 23.60 13.19 -1.24
CA LYS A 95 24.54 12.37 -0.43
C LYS A 95 24.17 10.89 -0.43
N SER A 96 22.90 10.57 -0.70
CA SER A 96 22.39 9.21 -0.70
C SER A 96 23.14 8.37 -1.74
N LEU A 97 23.78 7.30 -1.29
CA LEU A 97 24.50 6.38 -2.16
C LEU A 97 23.52 5.32 -2.67
N PRO A 98 23.22 5.28 -3.98
CA PRO A 98 22.30 4.28 -4.52
C PRO A 98 22.93 2.88 -4.42
N VAL A 99 22.15 1.90 -3.96
CA VAL A 99 22.56 0.48 -3.91
C VAL A 99 22.35 -0.23 -5.25
N ASP A 100 21.45 0.29 -6.09
CA ASP A 100 21.14 -0.22 -7.42
C ASP A 100 20.72 0.91 -8.39
N PRO A 101 20.58 0.62 -9.70
CA PRO A 101 20.17 1.63 -10.67
C PRO A 101 18.77 2.20 -10.44
N GLU A 102 17.83 1.43 -9.89
CA GLU A 102 16.45 1.89 -9.66
C GLU A 102 16.41 2.97 -8.57
N GLN A 103 17.08 2.73 -7.43
CA GLN A 103 17.24 3.75 -6.40
C GLN A 103 17.95 4.99 -6.95
N GLY A 104 19.01 4.81 -7.75
CA GLY A 104 19.72 5.92 -8.38
C GLY A 104 18.80 6.77 -9.28
N ALA A 105 17.95 6.11 -10.06
CA ALA A 105 17.00 6.78 -10.93
C ALA A 105 15.99 7.61 -10.12
N VAL A 106 15.41 7.04 -9.06
CA VAL A 106 14.45 7.76 -8.19
C VAL A 106 15.11 8.92 -7.43
N ILE A 107 16.37 8.81 -7.02
CA ILE A 107 17.13 9.93 -6.44
C ILE A 107 17.21 11.07 -7.45
N HIS A 108 17.53 10.79 -8.71
CA HIS A 108 17.63 11.81 -9.75
C HIS A 108 16.28 12.40 -10.16
N GLU A 109 15.22 11.60 -10.29
CA GLU A 109 13.84 12.07 -10.45
C GLU A 109 13.43 12.99 -9.28
N THR A 110 13.79 12.61 -8.05
CA THR A 110 13.53 13.42 -6.85
C THR A 110 14.21 14.78 -6.96
N ILE A 111 15.51 14.83 -7.23
CA ILE A 111 16.25 16.10 -7.34
C ILE A 111 15.67 16.96 -8.48
N ALA A 112 15.34 16.36 -9.62
CA ALA A 112 14.71 17.04 -10.75
C ALA A 112 13.33 17.62 -10.37
N SER A 113 12.50 16.85 -9.66
CA SER A 113 11.14 17.26 -9.26
C SER A 113 11.11 18.47 -8.34
N LEU A 114 12.13 18.61 -7.47
CA LEU A 114 12.19 19.68 -6.48
C LEU A 114 12.77 20.98 -7.06
N ASP A 115 13.39 20.92 -8.24
CA ASP A 115 14.05 22.02 -8.99
C ASP A 115 15.15 22.73 -8.20
N CYS A 116 14.88 23.42 -7.09
CA CYS A 116 15.84 24.00 -6.14
C CYS A 116 17.15 24.59 -6.72
N GLY A 117 17.11 25.13 -7.95
CA GLY A 117 18.29 25.66 -8.66
C GLY A 117 19.24 24.59 -9.24
N LYS A 118 18.81 23.33 -9.31
CA LYS A 118 19.54 22.20 -9.91
C LYS A 118 19.29 22.12 -11.41
N ASP A 119 20.19 21.43 -12.12
CA ASP A 119 20.01 21.18 -13.55
C ASP A 119 19.00 20.03 -13.74
N VAL A 120 17.71 20.41 -13.79
CA VAL A 120 16.58 19.47 -13.95
C VAL A 120 16.78 18.56 -15.16
N LYS A 121 17.28 19.11 -16.27
CA LYS A 121 17.50 18.35 -17.50
C LYS A 121 18.58 17.29 -17.32
N ASP A 122 19.72 17.65 -16.72
CA ASP A 122 20.81 16.70 -16.48
C ASP A 122 20.37 15.56 -15.54
N HIS A 123 19.64 15.88 -14.47
CA HIS A 123 19.11 14.87 -13.56
C HIS A 123 18.12 13.92 -14.22
N LEU A 124 17.18 14.41 -15.03
CA LEU A 124 16.26 13.55 -15.77
C LEU A 124 16.98 12.67 -16.81
N LEU A 125 18.02 13.17 -17.48
CA LEU A 125 18.83 12.34 -18.39
C LEU A 125 19.55 11.21 -17.64
N LYS A 126 20.10 11.50 -16.46
CA LYS A 126 20.71 10.47 -15.59
C LYS A 126 19.69 9.45 -15.10
N ALA A 127 18.50 9.91 -14.68
CA ALA A 127 17.41 9.02 -14.29
C ALA A 127 17.01 8.10 -15.45
N SER A 128 16.87 8.65 -16.67
CA SER A 128 16.63 7.89 -17.89
C SER A 128 17.68 6.79 -18.13
N GLU A 129 18.97 7.09 -18.00
CA GLU A 129 20.05 6.10 -18.15
C GLU A 129 19.97 5.00 -17.09
N MET A 130 19.67 5.37 -15.86
CA MET A 130 19.55 4.44 -14.74
C MET A 130 18.31 3.55 -14.83
N TRP A 131 17.15 4.06 -15.25
CA TRP A 131 15.96 3.24 -15.52
C TRP A 131 16.19 2.22 -16.63
N LYS A 132 16.93 2.61 -17.66
CA LYS A 132 17.33 1.68 -18.72
C LYS A 132 18.19 0.55 -18.17
N ALA A 133 19.11 0.86 -17.25
CA ALA A 133 19.93 -0.13 -16.57
C ALA A 133 19.14 -1.01 -15.59
N ALA A 134 18.09 -0.46 -14.97
CA ALA A 134 17.14 -1.20 -14.13
C ALA A 134 16.16 -2.09 -14.91
N GLY A 135 16.11 -1.95 -16.24
CA GLY A 135 15.24 -2.73 -17.14
C GLY A 135 13.87 -2.10 -17.42
N SER A 136 13.60 -0.88 -16.96
CA SER A 136 12.34 -0.16 -17.20
C SER A 136 12.49 0.76 -18.42
N VAL A 137 12.24 0.21 -19.62
CA VAL A 137 12.46 0.91 -20.89
C VAL A 137 11.51 2.09 -21.07
N PHE A 138 10.21 1.90 -20.80
CA PHE A 138 9.22 2.97 -20.97
C PHE A 138 9.51 4.17 -20.04
N ARG A 139 9.93 3.90 -18.79
CA ARG A 139 10.26 4.95 -17.82
C ARG A 139 11.54 5.69 -18.18
N SER A 140 12.53 4.97 -18.71
CA SER A 140 13.72 5.58 -19.31
C SER A 140 13.36 6.56 -20.43
N GLU A 141 12.49 6.15 -21.36
CA GLU A 141 12.05 7.00 -22.46
C GLU A 141 11.25 8.22 -21.98
N LEU A 142 10.37 8.01 -20.99
CA LEU A 142 9.60 9.07 -20.36
C LEU A 142 10.50 10.17 -19.79
N ASP A 143 11.49 9.80 -18.96
CA ASP A 143 12.42 10.74 -18.36
C ASP A 143 13.24 11.50 -19.41
N ARG A 144 13.65 10.81 -20.48
CA ARG A 144 14.33 11.44 -21.62
C ARG A 144 13.43 12.48 -22.29
N HIS A 145 12.16 12.15 -22.50
CA HIS A 145 11.20 13.09 -23.11
C HIS A 145 10.95 14.30 -22.22
N LEU A 146 10.81 14.11 -20.90
CA LEU A 146 10.70 15.19 -19.93
C LEU A 146 11.95 16.09 -19.96
N ALA A 147 13.15 15.50 -19.96
CA ALA A 147 14.42 16.23 -19.98
C ALA A 147 14.61 17.11 -21.23
N LEU A 148 14.11 16.62 -22.36
CA LEU A 148 14.23 17.29 -23.67
C LEU A 148 13.03 18.17 -24.01
N ASN A 149 12.01 18.21 -23.14
CA ASN A 149 10.73 18.87 -23.39
C ASN A 149 10.10 18.41 -24.72
N GLU A 150 10.21 17.12 -25.00
CA GLU A 150 9.63 16.46 -26.18
C GLU A 150 8.19 16.02 -25.86
N THR A 151 7.32 16.06 -26.87
CA THR A 151 5.98 15.48 -26.75
C THR A 151 6.06 13.97 -26.81
N PHE A 152 5.31 13.29 -25.95
CA PHE A 152 5.18 11.83 -25.93
C PHE A 152 3.71 11.45 -25.66
N THR A 153 3.31 10.28 -26.14
CA THR A 153 1.96 9.75 -25.94
C THR A 153 2.00 8.76 -24.80
N ILE A 154 1.16 8.98 -23.79
CA ILE A 154 0.97 8.03 -22.69
C ILE A 154 -0.23 7.17 -23.02
N GLU A 155 -0.04 5.86 -23.02
CA GLU A 155 -1.14 4.91 -23.20
C GLU A 155 -1.87 4.68 -21.89
N THR A 156 -3.20 4.66 -21.95
CA THR A 156 -4.07 4.42 -20.80
C THR A 156 -5.07 3.29 -21.11
N ASP A 157 -5.43 2.53 -20.10
CA ASP A 157 -6.50 1.53 -20.18
C ASP A 157 -7.39 1.58 -18.95
N THR A 158 -8.48 2.32 -19.09
CA THR A 158 -9.46 2.58 -18.03
C THR A 158 -10.64 1.60 -18.05
N ARG A 159 -10.53 0.47 -18.77
CA ARG A 159 -11.59 -0.56 -18.75
C ARG A 159 -11.85 -1.05 -17.32
N GLU A 160 -13.12 -1.24 -17.00
CA GLU A 160 -13.58 -1.78 -15.73
C GLU A 160 -13.22 -3.26 -15.58
N LEU A 161 -13.32 -3.76 -14.36
CA LEU A 161 -13.22 -5.20 -14.08
C LEU A 161 -14.31 -5.96 -14.85
N PRO A 162 -13.98 -7.13 -15.44
CA PRO A 162 -15.01 -8.00 -15.99
C PRO A 162 -15.88 -8.58 -14.86
N GLU A 163 -17.13 -8.91 -15.19
CA GLU A 163 -18.01 -9.65 -14.29
C GLU A 163 -17.60 -11.11 -14.23
N PHE A 164 -17.64 -11.69 -13.03
CA PHE A 164 -17.37 -13.10 -12.77
C PHE A 164 -18.64 -13.77 -12.26
N ASN A 165 -18.80 -15.05 -12.56
CA ASN A 165 -19.94 -15.84 -12.11
C ASN A 165 -19.44 -17.12 -11.47
N LEU A 166 -20.00 -17.47 -10.31
CA LEU A 166 -19.78 -18.76 -9.68
C LEU A 166 -20.42 -19.87 -10.52
N THR A 167 -19.81 -21.06 -10.46
CA THR A 167 -20.43 -22.26 -11.02
C THR A 167 -21.38 -22.84 -9.97
N ILE A 168 -22.69 -22.77 -10.24
CA ILE A 168 -23.74 -23.20 -9.30
C ILE A 168 -24.37 -24.51 -9.80
N PRO A 169 -24.46 -25.57 -8.96
CA PRO A 169 -25.21 -26.77 -9.29
C PRO A 169 -26.73 -26.54 -9.26
N ASP A 170 -27.52 -27.40 -9.90
CA ASP A 170 -28.99 -27.23 -10.03
C ASP A 170 -29.74 -27.19 -8.68
N ASN A 171 -29.16 -27.72 -7.60
CA ASN A 171 -29.70 -27.68 -6.24
C ASN A 171 -28.54 -27.62 -5.24
N PRO A 172 -28.01 -26.42 -4.92
CA PRO A 172 -26.89 -26.31 -4.00
C PRO A 172 -27.33 -26.59 -2.57
N GLU A 173 -26.70 -27.57 -1.92
CA GLU A 173 -26.98 -27.99 -0.54
C GLU A 173 -25.97 -27.40 0.44
N SER A 174 -24.72 -27.20 0.00
CA SER A 174 -23.67 -26.62 0.85
C SER A 174 -22.70 -25.70 0.11
N ILE A 175 -22.04 -24.85 0.90
CA ILE A 175 -20.97 -23.96 0.47
C ILE A 175 -19.76 -24.18 1.37
N ILE A 176 -18.58 -24.37 0.77
CA ILE A 176 -17.30 -24.41 1.45
C ILE A 176 -16.57 -23.10 1.18
N ILE A 177 -16.25 -22.37 2.25
CA ILE A 177 -15.48 -21.11 2.20
C ILE A 177 -14.13 -21.36 2.87
N GLY A 178 -13.05 -20.87 2.26
CA GLY A 178 -11.69 -20.98 2.79
C GLY A 178 -10.89 -22.16 2.26
N ASN A 179 -11.31 -22.76 1.14
CA ASN A 179 -10.60 -23.87 0.54
C ASN A 179 -9.38 -23.41 -0.29
N SER A 180 -9.35 -22.15 -0.73
CA SER A 180 -8.20 -21.63 -1.47
C SER A 180 -6.93 -21.58 -0.63
N GLU A 181 -5.78 -21.87 -1.25
CA GLU A 181 -4.48 -21.90 -0.58
C GLU A 181 -3.35 -21.38 -1.49
N ILE A 182 -2.30 -20.86 -0.86
CA ILE A 182 -1.03 -20.51 -1.49
C ILE A 182 0.12 -21.05 -0.63
N ASP A 183 0.91 -21.94 -1.22
CA ASP A 183 2.17 -22.41 -0.64
C ASP A 183 3.33 -21.53 -1.08
N LEU A 184 4.15 -21.10 -0.10
CA LEU A 184 5.38 -20.36 -0.32
C LEU A 184 6.58 -21.05 0.35
N GLY A 185 7.71 -21.09 -0.35
CA GLY A 185 8.97 -21.62 0.16
C GLY A 185 10.18 -20.84 -0.32
N LYS A 186 11.39 -21.30 0.02
CA LYS A 186 12.67 -20.62 -0.26
C LYS A 186 12.96 -20.23 -1.73
N HIS A 187 12.21 -20.77 -2.68
CA HIS A 187 12.38 -20.51 -4.11
C HIS A 187 11.47 -19.39 -4.63
N ASP A 188 10.53 -18.94 -3.80
CA ASP A 188 9.62 -17.87 -4.14
C ASP A 188 10.30 -16.50 -4.05
N VAL A 189 9.79 -15.58 -4.87
CA VAL A 189 10.16 -14.18 -4.89
C VAL A 189 8.92 -13.37 -4.54
N LEU A 190 8.90 -12.84 -3.32
CA LEU A 190 7.84 -11.99 -2.81
C LEU A 190 8.17 -10.53 -3.09
N VAL A 191 7.27 -9.85 -3.82
CA VAL A 191 7.31 -8.40 -3.97
C VAL A 191 6.18 -7.78 -3.16
N SER A 192 6.50 -6.81 -2.31
CA SER A 192 5.51 -6.11 -1.50
C SER A 192 5.45 -4.62 -1.80
N GLN A 193 4.37 -3.97 -1.38
CA GLN A 193 4.37 -2.52 -1.21
C GLN A 193 5.40 -2.08 -0.13
N THR A 194 5.68 -0.78 -0.09
CA THR A 194 6.56 -0.15 0.91
C THR A 194 5.80 0.37 2.14
N ASP A 195 4.73 1.14 1.94
CA ASP A 195 3.93 1.69 3.03
C ASP A 195 3.33 0.55 3.86
N ARG A 196 3.29 0.67 5.20
CA ARG A 196 2.86 -0.39 6.15
C ARG A 196 3.69 -1.67 6.12
N VAL A 197 4.76 -1.74 5.32
CA VAL A 197 5.63 -2.91 5.21
C VAL A 197 7.02 -2.60 5.70
N THR A 198 7.75 -1.65 5.11
CA THR A 198 9.12 -1.30 5.52
C THR A 198 9.23 0.07 6.15
N ARG A 199 8.28 0.96 5.85
CA ARG A 199 8.18 2.28 6.46
C ARG A 199 6.76 2.81 6.39
N ASP A 200 6.49 3.81 7.22
CA ASP A 200 5.24 4.54 7.22
C ASP A 200 5.51 5.97 7.64
N TRP A 201 5.18 6.90 6.77
CA TRP A 201 5.40 8.32 7.03
C TRP A 201 4.38 8.88 8.03
N LEU A 202 3.18 8.31 8.10
CA LEU A 202 2.11 8.79 8.98
C LEU A 202 2.39 8.49 10.46
N SER A 203 3.03 7.36 10.75
CA SER A 203 3.47 6.95 12.09
C SER A 203 4.90 7.39 12.44
N TYR A 204 5.53 8.25 11.63
CA TYR A 204 6.94 8.68 11.80
C TYR A 204 7.97 7.56 11.64
N GLN A 205 7.58 6.40 11.12
CA GLN A 205 8.48 5.25 10.95
C GLN A 205 9.26 5.37 9.63
N ILE A 206 10.00 6.47 9.46
CA ILE A 206 10.86 6.76 8.31
C ILE A 206 12.33 6.73 8.76
N PHE A 207 12.81 5.55 9.18
CA PHE A 207 14.19 5.39 9.66
C PHE A 207 15.19 5.06 8.55
N SER A 208 14.70 4.60 7.39
CA SER A 208 15.52 4.09 6.31
C SER A 208 14.99 4.46 4.92
N SER A 209 15.85 4.25 3.92
CA SER A 209 15.48 4.22 2.51
C SER A 209 14.36 3.20 2.24
N PRO A 210 13.41 3.49 1.34
CA PRO A 210 12.36 2.54 0.97
C PRO A 210 12.88 1.38 0.09
N PHE A 211 14.08 1.53 -0.50
CA PHE A 211 14.71 0.59 -1.44
C PHE A 211 15.50 -0.53 -0.75
N GLN A 212 15.04 -1.01 0.41
CA GLN A 212 15.78 -2.02 1.16
C GLN A 212 15.58 -3.41 0.53
N ASP A 213 16.64 -3.94 -0.09
CA ASP A 213 16.73 -5.35 -0.44
C ASP A 213 17.10 -6.14 0.82
N SER A 214 16.11 -6.81 1.40
CA SER A 214 16.36 -7.76 2.48
C SER A 214 16.86 -9.06 1.86
N GLY A 215 18.17 -9.18 1.70
CA GLY A 215 18.79 -10.39 1.16
C GLY A 215 18.31 -11.66 1.89
N PRO A 216 18.29 -12.83 1.22
CA PRO A 216 17.81 -14.06 1.83
C PRO A 216 18.69 -14.44 3.03
N GLY A 217 18.09 -14.55 4.21
CA GLY A 217 18.68 -15.26 5.35
C GLY A 217 19.70 -14.51 6.21
N GLU A 218 19.75 -13.17 6.21
CA GLU A 218 20.41 -12.49 7.35
C GLU A 218 19.56 -12.68 8.61
N LEU A 219 20.05 -13.52 9.54
CA LEU A 219 19.58 -13.59 10.93
C LEU A 219 19.93 -12.27 11.59
N LEU A 220 19.05 -11.29 11.46
CA LEU A 220 19.19 -9.98 12.08
C LEU A 220 18.95 -10.10 13.58
N THR A 221 19.77 -9.43 14.38
CA THR A 221 19.52 -9.32 15.82
C THR A 221 18.21 -8.55 16.07
N GLU A 222 17.58 -8.73 17.23
CA GLU A 222 16.35 -7.99 17.62
C GLU A 222 16.52 -6.46 17.48
N TYR A 223 17.73 -5.96 17.71
CA TYR A 223 18.10 -4.56 17.51
C TYR A 223 18.19 -4.15 16.03
N GLU A 224 18.71 -5.01 15.16
CA GLU A 224 18.74 -4.79 13.71
C GLU A 224 17.36 -4.99 13.08
N LEU A 225 16.52 -5.85 13.65
CA LEU A 225 15.10 -5.95 13.35
C LEU A 225 14.37 -4.63 13.59
N ASN A 226 14.68 -3.92 14.66
CA ASN A 226 14.02 -2.65 14.95
C ASN A 226 14.56 -1.46 14.12
N ARG A 227 15.71 -1.58 13.44
CA ARG A 227 16.32 -0.49 12.64
C ARG A 227 16.35 -0.72 11.12
N LYS A 228 16.27 -1.97 10.66
CA LYS A 228 16.42 -2.34 9.24
C LYS A 228 15.25 -3.17 8.68
N ASN A 229 14.22 -3.47 9.47
CA ASN A 229 13.20 -4.43 9.05
C ASN A 229 11.77 -3.90 9.09
N LEU A 230 10.97 -4.73 8.44
CA LEU A 230 9.52 -4.75 8.35
C LEU A 230 8.83 -4.12 9.57
N LEU A 231 7.93 -3.20 9.28
CA LEU A 231 7.02 -2.62 10.26
C LEU A 231 6.07 -3.68 10.75
N THR A 232 6.24 -4.05 12.01
CA THR A 232 5.35 -5.02 12.67
C THR A 232 4.59 -4.40 13.82
N THR A 233 5.00 -3.24 14.29
CA THR A 233 4.24 -2.41 15.23
C THR A 233 3.88 -1.15 14.49
N PHE A 234 2.63 -1.05 14.11
CA PHE A 234 2.10 0.11 13.41
C PHE A 234 0.74 0.44 14.00
N SER A 235 0.35 1.71 13.89
CA SER A 235 -0.95 2.15 14.31
C SER A 235 -1.56 3.20 13.38
N GLU A 236 -2.77 2.94 12.87
CA GLU A 236 -3.60 3.94 12.19
C GLU A 236 -4.04 5.07 13.12
N ARG A 237 -3.95 4.81 14.44
CA ARG A 237 -4.22 5.77 15.52
C ARG A 237 -2.88 6.22 16.11
N LEU A 238 -2.53 7.51 16.11
CA LEU A 238 -1.21 7.92 16.62
C LEU A 238 -0.89 7.47 18.07
N THR A 239 -1.87 6.97 18.83
CA THR A 239 -1.71 6.38 20.16
C THR A 239 -2.53 5.09 20.32
N TYR A 240 -1.89 4.00 20.73
CA TYR A 240 -2.51 2.82 21.35
C TYR A 240 -1.91 2.61 22.74
N ASP A 241 -2.67 1.97 23.62
CA ASP A 241 -2.13 1.42 24.86
C ASP A 241 -1.17 0.27 24.53
N ASP A 242 -0.09 0.12 25.31
CA ASP A 242 0.94 -0.92 25.08
C ASP A 242 0.35 -2.34 25.02
N GLU A 243 -0.77 -2.57 25.72
CA GLU A 243 -1.49 -3.85 25.74
C GLU A 243 -2.26 -4.13 24.43
N GLU A 244 -2.61 -3.11 23.66
CA GLU A 244 -3.33 -3.24 22.38
C GLU A 244 -2.34 -3.41 21.20
N LEU A 245 -1.07 -3.04 21.37
CA LEU A 245 -0.07 -3.12 20.31
C LEU A 245 0.29 -4.57 19.94
N LEU A 246 0.25 -5.50 20.89
CA LEU A 246 0.52 -6.94 20.70
C LEU A 246 1.72 -7.20 19.74
N PRO A 247 2.92 -6.66 20.05
CA PRO A 247 4.09 -6.66 19.16
C PRO A 247 4.56 -8.06 18.73
N GLU A 248 4.29 -9.07 19.55
CA GLU A 248 4.57 -10.48 19.28
C GLU A 248 3.74 -11.03 18.12
N ILE A 249 2.55 -10.48 17.89
CA ILE A 249 1.72 -10.78 16.71
C ILE A 249 2.08 -9.81 15.59
N GLY A 250 1.99 -8.52 15.90
CA GLY A 250 2.23 -7.43 14.98
C GLY A 250 1.08 -7.13 14.01
N TRP A 251 1.21 -6.01 13.32
CA TRP A 251 0.18 -5.40 12.48
C TRP A 251 0.54 -5.40 10.99
N HIS A 252 -0.51 -5.38 10.16
CA HIS A 252 -0.49 -5.22 8.71
C HIS A 252 0.40 -6.23 7.97
N GLU A 253 0.58 -5.96 6.68
CA GLU A 253 1.38 -6.74 5.76
C GLU A 253 2.81 -6.95 6.24
N GLY A 254 3.44 -5.94 6.88
CA GLY A 254 4.81 -6.07 7.39
C GLY A 254 4.97 -7.19 8.42
N ALA A 255 4.03 -7.34 9.36
CA ALA A 255 4.04 -8.45 10.30
C ALA A 255 3.79 -9.81 9.64
N ARG A 256 2.92 -9.88 8.63
CA ARG A 256 2.67 -11.11 7.89
C ARG A 256 3.87 -11.54 7.05
N ILE A 257 4.51 -10.58 6.36
CA ILE A 257 5.72 -10.83 5.57
C ILE A 257 6.86 -11.31 6.48
N ARG A 258 6.95 -10.82 7.72
CA ARG A 258 7.93 -11.32 8.70
C ARG A 258 7.76 -12.83 8.94
N GLU A 259 6.53 -13.31 9.14
CA GLU A 259 6.26 -14.75 9.31
C GLU A 259 6.57 -15.54 8.03
N ILE A 260 6.19 -14.99 6.87
CA ILE A 260 6.41 -15.62 5.56
C ILE A 260 7.91 -15.74 5.23
N ARG A 261 8.73 -14.75 5.59
CA ARG A 261 10.19 -14.73 5.36
C ARG A 261 10.94 -15.81 6.14
N GLU A 262 10.36 -16.42 7.16
CA GLU A 262 10.98 -17.53 7.89
C GLU A 262 11.21 -18.78 7.03
N THR A 263 10.57 -18.86 5.86
CA THR A 263 10.80 -19.90 4.83
C THR A 263 12.15 -19.74 4.10
N GLY A 264 12.79 -18.57 4.21
CA GLY A 264 14.01 -18.24 3.47
C GLY A 264 13.77 -17.77 2.03
N LEU A 265 12.53 -17.42 1.66
CA LEU A 265 12.23 -16.79 0.37
C LEU A 265 12.91 -15.44 0.18
N THR A 266 12.95 -14.98 -1.07
CA THR A 266 13.48 -13.64 -1.39
C THR A 266 12.36 -12.61 -1.25
N HIS A 267 12.60 -11.56 -0.47
CA HIS A 267 11.64 -10.45 -0.31
C HIS A 267 12.23 -9.15 -0.84
N LYS A 268 11.48 -8.50 -1.74
CA LYS A 268 11.74 -7.16 -2.26
C LYS A 268 10.58 -6.23 -1.99
N THR A 269 10.89 -4.95 -1.75
CA THR A 269 9.89 -3.88 -1.73
C THR A 269 9.83 -3.17 -3.07
N ALA A 270 8.63 -2.83 -3.50
CA ALA A 270 8.41 -1.99 -4.66
C ALA A 270 8.21 -0.53 -4.20
N SER A 271 9.07 0.37 -4.68
CA SER A 271 9.09 1.78 -4.25
C SER A 271 9.20 2.72 -5.43
N GLY A 272 8.77 3.97 -5.27
CA GLY A 272 8.98 4.98 -6.30
C GLY A 272 8.21 4.70 -7.59
N THR A 273 6.95 4.30 -7.49
CA THR A 273 6.10 4.02 -8.65
C THR A 273 5.68 5.31 -9.35
N ILE A 274 5.87 5.35 -10.66
CA ILE A 274 5.38 6.45 -11.47
C ILE A 274 3.88 6.35 -11.71
N VAL A 275 3.18 7.49 -11.66
CA VAL A 275 1.75 7.60 -11.88
C VAL A 275 1.43 8.75 -12.83
N PHE A 276 0.35 8.60 -13.58
CA PHE A 276 -0.11 9.57 -14.56
C PHE A 276 -1.56 10.00 -14.27
N ASN A 277 -1.83 11.30 -14.37
CA ASN A 277 -3.18 11.84 -14.28
C ASN A 277 -3.86 11.81 -15.65
N HIS A 278 -4.92 11.02 -15.76
CA HIS A 278 -5.78 10.96 -16.93
C HIS A 278 -7.20 11.32 -16.51
N GLU A 279 -7.74 12.39 -17.10
CA GLU A 279 -9.11 12.86 -16.87
C GLU A 279 -9.46 13.09 -15.39
N GLY A 280 -8.48 13.57 -14.60
CA GLY A 280 -8.67 13.90 -13.18
C GLY A 280 -8.43 12.72 -12.23
N LYS A 281 -8.21 11.51 -12.73
CA LYS A 281 -7.84 10.33 -11.96
C LYS A 281 -6.37 9.97 -12.17
N TRP A 282 -5.75 9.34 -11.18
CA TRP A 282 -4.35 8.90 -11.26
C TRP A 282 -4.28 7.41 -11.52
N TYR A 283 -3.31 6.99 -12.32
CA TYR A 283 -3.12 5.60 -12.69
C TYR A 283 -1.66 5.21 -12.55
N ALA A 284 -1.40 3.97 -12.16
CA ALA A 284 -0.09 3.33 -12.21
C ALA A 284 0.02 2.40 -13.45
N PRO A 285 1.24 2.17 -13.98
CA PRO A 285 1.46 1.41 -15.18
C PRO A 285 1.56 -0.11 -14.96
N ASP A 286 1.33 -0.86 -16.03
CA ASP A 286 1.81 -2.23 -16.18
C ASP A 286 3.29 -2.27 -16.60
N GLU A 287 3.81 -3.46 -16.90
CA GLU A 287 5.20 -3.66 -17.32
C GLU A 287 5.56 -3.05 -18.68
N GLU A 288 4.55 -2.79 -19.53
CA GLU A 288 4.73 -2.20 -20.86
C GLU A 288 4.58 -0.66 -20.84
N GLY A 289 4.33 -0.08 -19.67
CA GLY A 289 4.13 1.37 -19.51
C GLY A 289 2.72 1.85 -19.83
N VAL A 290 1.73 0.96 -19.92
CA VAL A 290 0.32 1.33 -20.10
C VAL A 290 -0.29 1.61 -18.72
N PHE A 291 -0.83 2.81 -18.53
CA PHE A 291 -1.39 3.25 -17.25
C PHE A 291 -2.83 2.73 -17.08
N ARG A 292 -3.02 1.73 -16.21
CA ARG A 292 -4.30 0.99 -16.10
C ARG A 292 -4.93 0.98 -14.71
N PHE A 293 -4.10 1.07 -13.68
CA PHE A 293 -4.51 0.76 -12.30
C PHE A 293 -4.75 2.05 -11.54
N GLU A 294 -6.02 2.37 -11.26
CA GLU A 294 -6.38 3.61 -10.57
C GLU A 294 -5.69 3.68 -9.20
N VAL A 295 -5.08 4.83 -8.91
CA VAL A 295 -4.42 5.15 -7.65
C VAL A 295 -5.26 6.20 -6.92
N PRO A 296 -5.75 5.90 -5.70
CA PRO A 296 -6.50 6.85 -4.90
C PRO A 296 -5.75 8.17 -4.67
N ILE A 297 -6.48 9.28 -4.70
CA ILE A 297 -5.89 10.62 -4.58
C ILE A 297 -5.17 10.84 -3.24
N ASP A 298 -5.63 10.19 -2.17
CA ASP A 298 -5.00 10.29 -0.85
C ASP A 298 -3.56 9.77 -0.88
N LYS A 299 -3.25 8.77 -1.72
CA LYS A 299 -1.90 8.23 -1.91
C LYS A 299 -1.02 9.16 -2.74
N VAL A 300 -1.59 9.77 -3.77
CA VAL A 300 -0.87 10.76 -4.59
C VAL A 300 -0.50 11.99 -3.76
N LEU A 301 -1.37 12.38 -2.82
CA LEU A 301 -1.16 13.52 -1.93
C LEU A 301 -0.29 13.22 -0.71
N TYR A 302 0.41 12.08 -0.67
CA TYR A 302 1.44 11.85 0.33
C TYR A 302 2.51 12.95 0.24
N PRO A 303 2.98 13.50 1.38
CA PRO A 303 4.02 14.52 1.38
C PRO A 303 5.39 14.01 0.91
N THR A 304 5.52 12.69 0.67
CA THR A 304 6.68 12.06 0.03
C THR A 304 6.53 11.87 -1.48
N THR A 305 5.40 12.22 -2.11
CA THR A 305 5.23 12.09 -3.57
C THR A 305 6.06 13.13 -4.33
N ARG A 306 6.78 12.74 -5.39
CA ARG A 306 7.52 13.69 -6.26
C ARG A 306 6.66 14.05 -7.45
N PHE A 307 6.56 15.33 -7.82
CA PHE A 307 5.81 15.74 -9.02
C PHE A 307 6.79 16.18 -10.11
N LEU A 308 6.88 15.39 -11.18
CA LEU A 308 7.74 15.69 -12.34
C LEU A 308 7.06 16.66 -13.32
N ARG A 309 5.71 16.63 -13.32
CA ARG A 309 4.81 17.53 -14.04
C ARG A 309 3.47 17.56 -13.30
N ASP A 310 2.55 18.45 -13.66
CA ASP A 310 1.22 18.55 -13.02
C ASP A 310 0.40 17.25 -13.05
N ASP A 311 0.64 16.42 -14.07
CA ASP A 311 -0.03 15.15 -14.37
C ASP A 311 0.90 13.93 -14.26
N ILE A 312 2.16 14.08 -13.83
CA ILE A 312 3.10 12.96 -13.64
C ILE A 312 3.76 13.07 -12.28
N ALA A 313 3.63 12.01 -11.50
CA ALA A 313 4.19 11.94 -10.16
C ALA A 313 4.88 10.60 -9.90
N VAL A 314 5.77 10.58 -8.92
CA VAL A 314 6.45 9.38 -8.42
C VAL A 314 6.07 9.19 -6.97
N ILE A 315 5.33 8.13 -6.67
CA ILE A 315 4.90 7.76 -5.33
C ILE A 315 6.00 6.90 -4.71
N ILE A 316 6.73 7.47 -3.76
CA ILE A 316 7.82 6.78 -3.07
C ILE A 316 7.27 5.66 -2.17
N ASP A 317 6.28 6.00 -1.35
CA ASP A 317 5.59 5.10 -0.43
C ASP A 317 4.39 4.42 -1.09
N THR A 318 4.65 3.39 -1.89
CA THR A 318 3.56 2.64 -2.54
C THR A 318 2.64 2.02 -1.48
N HIS A 319 1.33 2.12 -1.68
CA HIS A 319 0.31 1.54 -0.79
C HIS A 319 -0.78 0.83 -1.61
N GLY A 320 -0.53 -0.42 -1.97
CA GLY A 320 -1.47 -1.30 -2.66
C GLY A 320 -0.92 -1.99 -3.89
N ILE A 321 -1.57 -3.09 -4.27
CA ILE A 321 -1.17 -3.92 -5.41
C ILE A 321 -1.14 -3.14 -6.73
N ASN A 322 -2.04 -2.15 -6.88
CA ASN A 322 -2.09 -1.26 -8.06
C ASN A 322 -0.78 -0.54 -8.36
N MET A 323 0.03 -0.25 -7.35
CA MET A 323 1.27 0.50 -7.52
C MET A 323 2.50 -0.38 -7.71
N ILE A 324 2.40 -1.71 -7.64
CA ILE A 324 3.59 -2.58 -7.64
C ILE A 324 3.66 -3.52 -8.86
N VAL A 325 2.71 -3.44 -9.80
CA VAL A 325 2.60 -4.36 -10.94
C VAL A 325 3.85 -4.39 -11.81
N GLU A 326 4.32 -3.23 -12.28
CA GLU A 326 5.53 -3.12 -13.11
C GLU A 326 6.74 -3.74 -12.41
N GLN A 327 6.95 -3.37 -11.15
CA GLN A 327 8.11 -3.81 -10.38
C GLN A 327 8.03 -5.30 -10.06
N ALA A 328 6.83 -5.84 -9.78
CA ALA A 328 6.61 -7.26 -9.52
C ALA A 328 7.01 -8.11 -10.74
N ILE A 329 6.56 -7.72 -11.94
CA ILE A 329 6.89 -8.44 -13.17
C ILE A 329 8.37 -8.30 -13.51
N ARG A 330 8.94 -7.10 -13.43
CA ARG A 330 10.36 -6.85 -13.69
C ARG A 330 11.28 -7.60 -12.73
N ASN A 331 10.86 -7.80 -11.48
CA ASN A 331 11.59 -8.56 -10.48
C ASN A 331 11.30 -10.08 -10.51
N ASN A 332 10.53 -10.58 -11.48
CA ASN A 332 10.12 -11.98 -11.58
C ASN A 332 9.46 -12.51 -10.29
N ALA A 333 8.56 -11.72 -9.70
CA ALA A 333 7.80 -12.13 -8.53
C ALA A 333 7.02 -13.42 -8.82
N THR A 334 7.02 -14.34 -7.85
CA THR A 334 6.10 -15.49 -7.85
C THR A 334 4.84 -15.19 -7.04
N VAL A 335 4.96 -14.26 -6.09
CA VAL A 335 3.86 -13.81 -5.24
C VAL A 335 3.99 -12.32 -4.94
N VAL A 336 2.86 -11.63 -4.81
CA VAL A 336 2.80 -10.25 -4.32
C VAL A 336 1.98 -10.12 -3.05
N VAL A 337 2.39 -9.21 -2.17
CA VAL A 337 1.65 -8.86 -0.94
C VAL A 337 1.40 -7.36 -0.88
N GLY A 338 0.16 -6.97 -0.65
CA GLY A 338 -0.19 -5.56 -0.49
C GLY A 338 -1.68 -5.34 -0.26
N CYS A 339 -2.04 -4.08 -0.06
CA CYS A 339 -3.40 -3.66 0.20
C CYS A 339 -4.29 -3.81 -1.04
N CYS A 340 -5.57 -4.15 -0.82
CA CYS A 340 -6.60 -4.39 -1.83
C CYS A 340 -7.94 -3.71 -1.47
N ASP A 341 -7.87 -2.54 -0.83
CA ASP A 341 -9.01 -1.73 -0.38
C ASP A 341 -9.63 -0.80 -1.45
N ASN A 342 -9.31 -1.00 -2.73
CA ASN A 342 -9.83 -0.17 -3.82
C ASN A 342 -10.02 -1.00 -5.10
N PRO A 343 -11.06 -0.76 -5.92
CA PRO A 343 -11.26 -1.49 -7.18
C PRO A 343 -10.04 -1.48 -8.12
N GLY A 344 -9.29 -0.37 -8.18
CA GLY A 344 -8.04 -0.29 -8.96
C GLY A 344 -6.97 -1.28 -8.50
N LYS A 345 -6.94 -1.60 -7.19
CA LYS A 345 -6.05 -2.62 -6.59
C LYS A 345 -6.48 -4.03 -6.96
N ILE A 346 -7.80 -4.28 -7.03
CA ILE A 346 -8.34 -5.58 -7.47
C ILE A 346 -8.05 -5.82 -8.95
N LYS A 347 -8.20 -4.80 -9.79
CA LYS A 347 -7.80 -4.85 -11.21
C LYS A 347 -6.32 -5.23 -11.38
N ALA A 348 -5.46 -4.70 -10.53
CA ALA A 348 -4.03 -5.03 -10.52
C ALA A 348 -3.76 -6.46 -10.02
N ALA A 349 -4.41 -6.90 -8.94
CA ALA A 349 -4.32 -8.26 -8.43
C ALA A 349 -4.73 -9.29 -9.49
N MET A 350 -5.86 -9.05 -10.18
CA MET A 350 -6.32 -9.88 -11.29
C MET A 350 -5.33 -9.90 -12.46
N TYR A 351 -4.77 -8.74 -12.82
CA TYR A 351 -3.76 -8.65 -13.89
C TYR A 351 -2.51 -9.49 -13.59
N LEU A 352 -2.03 -9.44 -12.34
CA LEU A 352 -0.91 -10.26 -11.88
C LEU A 352 -1.25 -11.75 -11.87
N ALA A 353 -2.45 -12.13 -11.39
CA ALA A 353 -2.89 -13.52 -11.38
C ALA A 353 -3.03 -14.11 -12.79
N VAL A 354 -3.53 -13.35 -13.77
CA VAL A 354 -3.57 -13.77 -15.19
C VAL A 354 -2.16 -14.06 -15.74
N LYS A 355 -1.12 -13.44 -15.19
CA LYS A 355 0.28 -13.70 -15.52
C LYS A 355 0.93 -14.82 -14.70
N GLY A 356 0.15 -15.51 -13.86
CA GLY A 356 0.63 -16.58 -13.00
C GLY A 356 1.39 -16.08 -11.76
N ILE A 357 1.19 -14.82 -11.35
CA ILE A 357 1.74 -14.26 -10.13
C ILE A 357 0.64 -14.27 -9.07
N LYS A 358 0.87 -15.03 -7.99
CA LYS A 358 -0.10 -15.17 -6.89
C LYS A 358 -0.24 -13.84 -6.14
N THR A 359 -1.41 -13.53 -5.61
CA THR A 359 -1.63 -12.27 -4.88
C THR A 359 -2.24 -12.51 -3.51
N ILE A 360 -1.71 -11.83 -2.49
CA ILE A 360 -2.21 -11.88 -1.12
C ILE A 360 -2.58 -10.46 -0.66
N CYS A 361 -3.85 -10.31 -0.34
CA CYS A 361 -4.52 -9.07 0.05
C CYS A 361 -4.88 -9.10 1.54
N PHE A 362 -3.92 -8.88 2.45
CA PHE A 362 -4.22 -8.94 3.88
C PHE A 362 -5.19 -7.83 4.35
N THR A 363 -5.13 -6.66 3.71
CA THR A 363 -6.08 -5.57 3.89
C THR A 363 -6.98 -5.45 2.66
N ASP A 364 -8.04 -6.26 2.60
CA ASP A 364 -8.98 -6.28 1.49
C ASP A 364 -10.31 -5.57 1.84
N LYS A 365 -11.00 -5.06 0.82
CA LYS A 365 -12.39 -4.60 0.95
C LYS A 365 -13.21 -4.95 -0.28
N TYR A 366 -12.55 -4.92 -1.44
CA TYR A 366 -13.19 -5.08 -2.74
C TYR A 366 -12.80 -6.39 -3.44
N LEU A 367 -12.11 -7.31 -2.75
CA LEU A 367 -11.87 -8.65 -3.31
C LEU A 367 -13.15 -9.37 -3.76
N PRO A 368 -14.32 -9.17 -3.12
CA PRO A 368 -15.59 -9.70 -3.62
C PRO A 368 -15.94 -9.33 -5.07
N LEU A 369 -15.38 -8.26 -5.64
CA LEU A 369 -15.63 -7.88 -7.04
C LEU A 369 -15.14 -8.91 -8.06
N ILE A 370 -14.31 -9.87 -7.64
CA ILE A 370 -13.80 -10.96 -8.47
C ILE A 370 -14.16 -12.33 -7.89
N LEU A 371 -15.26 -12.41 -7.14
CA LEU A 371 -15.81 -13.65 -6.61
C LEU A 371 -16.06 -14.66 -7.74
N GLY A 372 -15.60 -15.89 -7.56
CA GLY A 372 -15.72 -16.97 -8.55
C GLY A 372 -14.77 -16.86 -9.73
N SER A 373 -13.77 -15.97 -9.68
CA SER A 373 -12.81 -15.80 -10.78
C SER A 373 -11.88 -17.00 -11.00
N GLY A 374 -11.68 -17.84 -9.99
CA GLY A 374 -10.79 -19.00 -10.04
C GLY A 374 -9.29 -18.64 -9.97
N PHE A 375 -8.96 -17.36 -9.75
CA PHE A 375 -7.58 -16.91 -9.63
C PHE A 375 -6.98 -17.20 -8.24
N GLU A 376 -5.66 -17.41 -8.18
CA GLU A 376 -4.89 -17.56 -6.94
C GLU A 376 -4.69 -16.19 -6.25
N ILE A 377 -5.79 -15.67 -5.70
CA ILE A 377 -5.83 -14.40 -4.96
C ILE A 377 -6.53 -14.66 -3.62
N LEU A 378 -5.86 -14.34 -2.51
CA LEU A 378 -6.39 -14.55 -1.17
C LEU A 378 -6.60 -13.21 -0.46
N GLY A 379 -7.74 -13.05 0.22
CA GLY A 379 -8.02 -11.95 1.14
C GLY A 379 -7.93 -12.40 2.58
N SER A 380 -7.40 -11.53 3.45
CA SER A 380 -7.19 -11.75 4.90
C SER A 380 -6.93 -13.22 5.35
N PRO A 381 -6.03 -14.00 4.70
CA PRO A 381 -5.95 -15.43 4.93
C PRO A 381 -5.14 -15.79 6.19
N PRO A 382 -5.41 -16.93 6.86
CA PRO A 382 -4.54 -17.45 7.91
C PRO A 382 -3.17 -17.83 7.35
N ILE A 383 -2.17 -17.90 8.23
CA ILE A 383 -0.81 -18.32 7.91
C ILE A 383 -0.42 -19.45 8.86
N ARG A 384 0.05 -20.57 8.29
CA ARG A 384 0.56 -21.72 9.05
C ARG A 384 1.86 -22.22 8.44
N ARG A 385 2.76 -22.73 9.29
CA ARG A 385 4.06 -23.26 8.86
C ARG A 385 4.01 -24.78 8.75
N GLU A 386 4.51 -25.31 7.65
CA GLU A 386 4.68 -26.75 7.42
C GLU A 386 6.12 -27.06 6.98
N GLY A 387 6.99 -27.35 7.95
CA GLY A 387 8.41 -27.59 7.68
C GLY A 387 9.08 -26.36 7.08
N ASP A 388 9.51 -26.48 5.82
CA ASP A 388 10.24 -25.45 5.05
C ASP A 388 9.33 -24.55 4.21
N ILE A 389 8.02 -24.78 4.23
CA ILE A 389 7.02 -23.94 3.55
C ILE A 389 6.11 -23.24 4.55
N VAL A 390 5.47 -22.18 4.08
CA VAL A 390 4.35 -21.52 4.73
C VAL A 390 3.13 -21.69 3.83
N VAL A 391 2.04 -22.19 4.40
CA VAL A 391 0.73 -22.31 3.77
C VAL A 391 -0.10 -21.10 4.19
N ILE A 392 -0.67 -20.42 3.20
CA ILE A 392 -1.50 -19.24 3.36
C ILE A 392 -2.90 -19.59 2.85
N GLY A 393 -3.92 -19.42 3.68
CA GLY A 393 -5.26 -19.94 3.38
C GLY A 393 -5.47 -21.35 3.97
N ASP A 394 -6.13 -22.24 3.22
CA ASP A 394 -6.45 -23.61 3.62
C ASP A 394 -7.11 -23.69 5.01
N ARG A 395 -8.32 -23.15 5.06
CA ARG A 395 -9.17 -23.07 6.25
C ARG A 395 -10.64 -23.33 5.87
N PRO A 396 -10.96 -24.49 5.28
CA PRO A 396 -12.29 -24.74 4.77
C PRO A 396 -13.31 -24.85 5.92
N LEU A 397 -14.40 -24.11 5.82
CA LEU A 397 -15.61 -24.32 6.61
C LEU A 397 -16.78 -24.55 5.67
N GLU A 398 -17.52 -25.63 5.92
CA GLU A 398 -18.75 -25.95 5.21
C GLU A 398 -19.95 -25.30 5.91
N PHE A 399 -20.89 -24.78 5.13
CA PHE A 399 -22.15 -24.18 5.58
C PHE A 399 -23.30 -24.76 4.74
N GLU A 400 -24.45 -25.02 5.36
CA GLU A 400 -25.66 -25.40 4.62
C GLU A 400 -26.24 -24.16 3.93
N THR A 401 -26.71 -24.28 2.70
CA THR A 401 -27.25 -23.12 1.94
C THR A 401 -28.53 -22.55 2.54
N ASN A 402 -29.23 -23.33 3.36
CA ASN A 402 -30.42 -22.93 4.11
C ASN A 402 -30.12 -22.45 5.55
N GLU A 403 -28.85 -22.44 5.97
CA GLU A 403 -28.44 -21.90 7.26
C GLU A 403 -28.46 -20.36 7.21
N THR A 404 -29.00 -19.72 8.25
CA THR A 404 -29.03 -18.26 8.33
C THR A 404 -27.65 -17.71 8.70
N PHE A 405 -27.09 -16.82 7.87
CA PHE A 405 -25.88 -16.07 8.16
C PHE A 405 -26.19 -14.72 8.80
N VAL A 406 -25.52 -14.40 9.90
CA VAL A 406 -25.57 -13.05 10.48
C VAL A 406 -24.38 -12.26 9.96
N VAL A 407 -24.64 -11.29 9.10
CA VAL A 407 -23.61 -10.57 8.35
C VAL A 407 -23.46 -9.15 8.85
N MET A 408 -22.25 -8.83 9.30
CA MET A 408 -21.90 -7.48 9.71
C MET A 408 -21.88 -6.52 8.51
N GLY A 409 -22.47 -5.34 8.69
CA GLY A 409 -22.36 -4.21 7.77
C GLY A 409 -22.18 -2.90 8.53
N MET A 410 -21.93 -1.81 7.81
CA MET A 410 -21.65 -0.50 8.42
C MET A 410 -22.65 0.58 7.98
N ALA A 411 -23.06 1.46 8.91
CA ALA A 411 -23.82 2.66 8.61
C ALA A 411 -22.95 3.93 8.69
N GLY A 412 -23.03 4.74 7.64
CA GLY A 412 -22.46 6.08 7.59
C GLY A 412 -21.16 6.16 6.80
N ASP A 413 -20.51 7.33 6.90
CA ASP A 413 -19.42 7.72 6.00
C ASP A 413 -18.06 7.81 6.72
N LYS A 414 -17.97 7.28 7.95
CA LYS A 414 -16.72 7.28 8.72
C LYS A 414 -15.72 6.34 8.04
N PHE A 415 -14.68 6.90 7.43
CA PHE A 415 -13.67 6.17 6.66
C PHE A 415 -13.09 4.95 7.42
N ALA A 416 -12.68 5.14 8.69
CA ALA A 416 -12.07 4.09 9.50
C ALA A 416 -13.03 2.91 9.81
N LEU A 417 -14.35 3.15 9.79
CA LEU A 417 -15.35 2.09 9.97
C LEU A 417 -15.65 1.37 8.65
N SER A 418 -15.27 1.92 7.50
CA SER A 418 -15.73 1.43 6.20
C SER A 418 -15.28 0.02 5.85
N TYR A 419 -14.26 -0.50 6.54
CA TYR A 419 -13.82 -1.89 6.41
C TYR A 419 -14.69 -2.89 7.17
N TYR A 420 -15.53 -2.45 8.11
CA TYR A 420 -16.54 -3.33 8.72
C TYR A 420 -17.68 -3.67 7.76
N ASP A 421 -17.73 -3.03 6.59
CA ASP A 421 -18.70 -3.33 5.53
C ASP A 421 -18.21 -4.44 4.58
N THR A 422 -16.95 -4.87 4.67
CA THR A 422 -16.39 -5.93 3.82
C THR A 422 -17.20 -7.23 3.86
N PRO A 423 -17.66 -7.75 5.03
CA PRO A 423 -18.51 -8.94 5.07
C PRO A 423 -19.81 -8.75 4.28
N LYS A 424 -20.46 -7.60 4.43
CA LYS A 424 -21.67 -7.27 3.67
C LYS A 424 -21.42 -7.27 2.17
N ILE A 425 -20.34 -6.62 1.69
CA ILE A 425 -20.00 -6.58 0.27
C ILE A 425 -19.80 -8.01 -0.28
N TYR A 426 -19.11 -8.88 0.46
CA TYR A 426 -18.91 -10.27 0.07
C TYR A 426 -20.23 -11.03 -0.09
N PHE A 427 -21.09 -10.97 0.93
CA PHE A 427 -22.35 -11.71 0.95
C PHE A 427 -23.38 -11.14 -0.04
N ASP A 428 -23.37 -9.83 -0.30
CA ASP A 428 -24.19 -9.23 -1.35
C ASP A 428 -23.79 -9.82 -2.73
N GLN A 429 -22.49 -9.88 -3.03
CA GLN A 429 -21.99 -10.47 -4.30
C GLN A 429 -22.26 -11.98 -4.38
N LEU A 430 -22.06 -12.71 -3.28
CA LEU A 430 -22.35 -14.15 -3.24
C LEU A 430 -23.86 -14.41 -3.49
N SER A 431 -24.74 -13.57 -2.94
CA SER A 431 -26.19 -13.69 -3.08
C SER A 431 -26.71 -13.42 -4.49
N GLU A 432 -25.92 -12.77 -5.34
CA GLU A 432 -26.25 -12.63 -6.76
C GLU A 432 -26.16 -13.97 -7.49
N SER A 433 -25.38 -14.92 -6.98
CA SER A 433 -25.17 -16.24 -7.58
C SER A 433 -25.99 -17.35 -6.92
N ILE A 434 -26.23 -17.28 -5.61
CA ILE A 434 -26.93 -18.32 -4.84
C ILE A 434 -27.91 -17.70 -3.83
N ASP A 435 -29.08 -18.31 -3.67
CA ASP A 435 -30.06 -17.87 -2.67
C ASP A 435 -29.59 -18.27 -1.26
N LEU A 436 -29.26 -17.28 -0.44
CA LEU A 436 -28.76 -17.45 0.92
C LEU A 436 -29.68 -16.74 1.92
N ASP A 437 -29.91 -17.38 3.06
CA ASP A 437 -30.63 -16.73 4.16
C ASP A 437 -29.67 -15.84 4.96
N ILE A 438 -29.79 -14.51 4.80
CA ILE A 438 -28.85 -13.53 5.36
C ILE A 438 -29.60 -12.49 6.20
N GLU A 439 -29.17 -12.34 7.45
CA GLU A 439 -29.57 -11.25 8.34
C GLU A 439 -28.43 -10.24 8.48
N HIS A 440 -28.58 -9.06 7.87
CA HIS A 440 -27.59 -8.00 8.02
C HIS A 440 -27.76 -7.24 9.34
N VAL A 441 -26.65 -7.08 10.07
CA VAL A 441 -26.60 -6.28 11.29
C VAL A 441 -25.62 -5.14 11.12
N THR A 442 -26.15 -3.92 11.23
CA THR A 442 -25.39 -2.71 10.99
C THR A 442 -24.73 -2.18 12.26
N ILE A 443 -23.45 -1.87 12.19
CA ILE A 443 -22.71 -1.12 13.22
C ILE A 443 -22.45 0.33 12.76
N ASP A 444 -22.31 1.25 13.71
CA ASP A 444 -22.05 2.68 13.45
C ASP A 444 -20.89 3.27 14.29
N ASP A 445 -20.26 2.41 15.09
CA ASP A 445 -19.05 2.72 15.84
C ASP A 445 -18.18 1.47 16.06
N PHE A 446 -16.97 1.68 16.58
CA PHE A 446 -16.10 0.59 17.05
C PHE A 446 -16.73 -0.12 18.26
N ASP A 447 -16.23 -1.33 18.57
CA ASP A 447 -16.60 -2.09 19.78
C ASP A 447 -18.08 -2.50 19.83
N GLN A 448 -18.67 -2.78 18.67
CA GLN A 448 -20.09 -3.15 18.52
C GLN A 448 -20.32 -4.62 18.12
N MET A 449 -19.29 -5.46 18.16
CA MET A 449 -19.41 -6.91 17.87
C MET A 449 -20.53 -7.59 18.67
N GLY A 450 -20.73 -7.20 19.94
CA GLY A 450 -21.83 -7.69 20.77
C GLY A 450 -23.22 -7.63 20.10
N ARG A 451 -23.50 -6.62 19.26
CA ARG A 451 -24.77 -6.53 18.52
C ARG A 451 -24.95 -7.65 17.50
N ILE A 452 -23.85 -8.05 16.85
CA ILE A 452 -23.83 -9.16 15.88
C ILE A 452 -24.09 -10.47 16.63
N ILE A 453 -23.39 -10.67 17.74
CA ILE A 453 -23.48 -11.87 18.57
C ILE A 453 -24.87 -12.02 19.19
N GLU A 454 -25.42 -10.95 19.78
CA GLU A 454 -26.78 -10.94 20.32
C GLU A 454 -27.82 -11.32 19.25
N LYS A 455 -27.65 -10.84 18.01
CA LYS A 455 -28.55 -11.19 16.91
C LYS A 455 -28.43 -12.65 16.50
N ALA A 456 -27.21 -13.18 16.42
CA ALA A 456 -26.98 -14.59 16.12
C ALA A 456 -27.63 -15.50 17.16
N GLU A 457 -27.53 -15.14 18.44
CA GLU A 457 -28.17 -15.86 19.53
C GLU A 457 -29.70 -15.73 19.52
N GLU A 458 -30.23 -14.54 19.19
CA GLU A 458 -31.68 -14.29 19.07
C GLU A 458 -32.34 -15.24 18.05
N ILE A 459 -31.71 -15.43 16.90
CA ILE A 459 -32.27 -16.22 15.79
C ILE A 459 -31.75 -17.66 15.75
N GLY A 460 -30.83 -18.03 16.65
CA GLY A 460 -30.23 -19.37 16.71
C GLY A 460 -29.28 -19.68 15.55
N SER A 461 -28.65 -18.67 14.96
CA SER A 461 -27.65 -18.84 13.91
C SER A 461 -26.32 -19.34 14.49
N ASN A 462 -25.64 -20.22 13.75
CA ASN A 462 -24.29 -20.69 14.06
C ASN A 462 -23.24 -20.15 13.08
N ALA A 463 -23.60 -19.18 12.23
CA ALA A 463 -22.71 -18.64 11.21
C ALA A 463 -22.72 -17.10 11.24
N VAL A 464 -21.55 -16.51 11.52
CA VAL A 464 -21.37 -15.05 11.47
C VAL A 464 -20.30 -14.67 10.45
N ALA A 465 -20.51 -13.54 9.77
CA ALA A 465 -19.55 -12.95 8.85
C ALA A 465 -19.15 -11.57 9.36
N VAL A 466 -17.90 -11.42 9.82
CA VAL A 466 -17.50 -10.29 10.66
C VAL A 466 -16.08 -9.80 10.38
N ARG A 467 -15.78 -8.58 10.79
CA ARG A 467 -14.42 -8.07 10.95
C ARG A 467 -14.07 -7.99 12.43
N VAL A 468 -12.87 -8.42 12.80
CA VAL A 468 -12.32 -8.29 14.16
C VAL A 468 -11.13 -7.34 14.12
N PHE A 469 -11.29 -6.19 14.77
CA PHE A 469 -10.26 -5.15 14.79
C PHE A 469 -9.83 -4.79 16.23
N THR A 470 -10.77 -4.66 17.16
CA THR A 470 -10.48 -4.22 18.53
C THR A 470 -10.41 -5.39 19.52
N SER A 471 -9.90 -5.12 20.73
CA SER A 471 -9.92 -6.09 21.82
C SER A 471 -11.33 -6.44 22.28
N GLN A 472 -12.29 -5.53 22.15
CA GLN A 472 -13.71 -5.82 22.44
C GLN A 472 -14.31 -6.75 21.38
N ASP A 473 -14.08 -6.48 20.09
CA ASP A 473 -14.52 -7.35 19.00
C ASP A 473 -14.02 -8.79 19.23
N TYR A 474 -12.75 -8.92 19.60
CA TYR A 474 -12.14 -10.21 19.93
C TYR A 474 -12.79 -10.90 21.13
N ARG A 475 -13.03 -10.18 22.24
CA ARG A 475 -13.65 -10.77 23.45
C ARG A 475 -15.05 -11.29 23.17
N ASP A 476 -15.86 -10.51 22.45
CA ASP A 476 -17.25 -10.87 22.15
C ASP A 476 -17.31 -12.09 21.23
N LEU A 477 -16.56 -12.08 20.12
CA LEU A 477 -16.54 -13.19 19.20
C LEU A 477 -15.96 -14.47 19.84
N LYS A 478 -14.88 -14.33 20.60
CA LYS A 478 -14.28 -15.45 21.34
C LYS A 478 -15.29 -16.10 22.30
N GLY A 479 -15.97 -15.30 23.12
CA GLY A 479 -16.96 -15.80 24.06
C GLY A 479 -18.10 -16.54 23.36
N TRP A 480 -18.51 -16.06 22.17
CA TRP A 480 -19.49 -16.75 21.36
C TRP A 480 -18.97 -18.09 20.82
N LEU A 481 -17.78 -18.14 20.23
CA LEU A 481 -17.17 -19.36 19.69
C LEU A 481 -16.90 -20.43 20.76
N GLU A 482 -16.45 -20.04 21.96
CA GLU A 482 -16.17 -20.98 23.07
C GLU A 482 -17.43 -21.68 23.62
N ALA A 483 -18.60 -21.09 23.43
CA ALA A 483 -19.84 -21.60 24.00
C ALA A 483 -20.45 -22.78 23.21
N ASP A 484 -20.11 -22.95 21.93
CA ASP A 484 -20.59 -24.07 21.10
C ASP A 484 -19.62 -24.34 19.94
N GLU A 485 -19.15 -25.58 19.80
CA GLU A 485 -18.22 -26.02 18.75
C GLU A 485 -18.80 -25.91 17.32
N LYS A 486 -20.13 -25.77 17.19
CA LYS A 486 -20.80 -25.59 15.89
C LYS A 486 -20.79 -24.15 15.40
N ARG A 487 -20.50 -23.20 16.28
CA ARG A 487 -20.46 -21.77 15.94
C ARG A 487 -19.23 -21.51 15.08
N ARG A 488 -19.44 -20.89 13.93
CA ARG A 488 -18.45 -20.65 12.89
C ARG A 488 -18.44 -19.16 12.51
N ALA A 489 -17.26 -18.63 12.22
CA ALA A 489 -17.06 -17.25 11.82
C ALA A 489 -16.22 -17.13 10.55
N ILE A 490 -16.67 -16.30 9.62
CA ILE A 490 -15.91 -15.90 8.44
C ILE A 490 -15.33 -14.51 8.73
N LEU A 491 -14.00 -14.39 8.70
CA LEU A 491 -13.29 -13.19 9.12
C LEU A 491 -12.79 -12.41 7.91
N PHE A 492 -13.26 -11.17 7.79
CA PHE A 492 -12.92 -10.26 6.69
C PHE A 492 -11.99 -9.16 7.18
N HIS A 493 -10.97 -8.80 6.41
CA HIS A 493 -10.06 -7.69 6.73
C HIS A 493 -9.57 -7.70 8.20
N SER A 494 -9.24 -8.89 8.71
CA SER A 494 -9.03 -9.15 10.15
C SER A 494 -7.61 -9.60 10.46
N VAL A 495 -6.99 -10.40 9.60
CA VAL A 495 -5.65 -10.97 9.82
C VAL A 495 -4.52 -9.93 9.77
N SER A 496 -4.79 -8.77 9.17
CA SER A 496 -3.91 -7.60 9.28
C SER A 496 -3.81 -7.04 10.70
N TYR A 497 -4.71 -7.42 11.61
CA TYR A 497 -4.78 -6.86 12.95
C TYR A 497 -4.53 -7.94 14.01
N PRO A 498 -3.85 -7.62 15.12
CA PRO A 498 -3.48 -8.63 16.10
C PRO A 498 -4.65 -9.45 16.63
N TYR A 499 -5.77 -8.80 16.91
CA TYR A 499 -6.97 -9.45 17.44
C TYR A 499 -7.65 -10.38 16.44
N GLY A 500 -7.75 -9.97 15.18
CA GLY A 500 -8.28 -10.80 14.10
C GLY A 500 -7.36 -11.98 13.78
N TYR A 501 -6.04 -11.78 13.80
CA TYR A 501 -5.09 -12.87 13.64
C TYR A 501 -5.12 -13.85 14.82
N ARG A 502 -5.23 -13.33 16.04
CA ARG A 502 -5.30 -14.12 17.26
C ARG A 502 -6.52 -15.03 17.27
N ILE A 503 -7.71 -14.52 16.97
CA ILE A 503 -8.92 -15.35 16.96
C ILE A 503 -8.81 -16.47 15.91
N MET A 504 -8.23 -16.18 14.74
CA MET A 504 -8.04 -17.18 13.68
C MET A 504 -7.06 -18.29 14.08
N LYS A 505 -6.03 -17.97 14.89
CA LYS A 505 -5.11 -18.96 15.47
C LYS A 505 -5.71 -19.77 16.61
N GLU A 506 -6.54 -19.15 17.44
CA GLU A 506 -7.15 -19.81 18.60
C GLU A 506 -8.30 -20.78 18.20
N PHE A 507 -9.02 -20.49 17.10
CA PHE A 507 -10.20 -21.24 16.66
C PHE A 507 -10.06 -21.80 15.22
N PRO A 508 -9.06 -22.65 14.95
CA PRO A 508 -8.72 -23.13 13.61
C PRO A 508 -9.81 -23.96 12.92
N GLU A 509 -10.74 -24.57 13.68
CA GLU A 509 -11.84 -25.40 13.13
C GLU A 509 -13.18 -24.65 13.09
N GLN A 510 -13.22 -23.40 13.57
CA GLN A 510 -14.43 -22.59 13.66
C GLN A 510 -14.29 -21.24 12.97
N THR A 511 -13.11 -20.89 12.46
CA THR A 511 -12.88 -19.63 11.75
C THR A 511 -12.39 -19.89 10.33
N THR A 512 -12.83 -19.08 9.38
CA THR A 512 -12.31 -19.03 7.99
C THR A 512 -12.12 -17.58 7.53
N PHE A 513 -11.76 -17.37 6.27
CA PHE A 513 -11.41 -16.08 5.68
C PHE A 513 -12.26 -15.78 4.44
N ASP A 514 -12.08 -14.60 3.86
CA ASP A 514 -12.80 -14.08 2.70
C ASP A 514 -12.30 -14.69 1.37
N ASP A 515 -12.42 -16.01 1.27
CA ASP A 515 -12.07 -16.77 0.07
C ASP A 515 -12.98 -16.38 -1.11
N ILE A 516 -12.38 -15.89 -2.19
CA ILE A 516 -13.11 -15.51 -3.41
C ILE A 516 -13.51 -16.69 -4.29
N ASN A 517 -13.07 -17.91 -3.99
CA ASN A 517 -13.40 -19.09 -4.78
C ASN A 517 -14.14 -20.13 -3.91
N PRO A 518 -15.31 -19.79 -3.34
CA PRO A 518 -16.08 -20.75 -2.57
C PRO A 518 -16.52 -21.92 -3.46
N LEU A 519 -16.54 -23.12 -2.87
CA LEU A 519 -17.03 -24.32 -3.55
C LEU A 519 -18.48 -24.55 -3.18
N ILE A 520 -19.34 -24.72 -4.19
CA ILE A 520 -20.78 -24.91 -4.01
C ILE A 520 -21.14 -26.29 -4.53
N SER A 521 -21.78 -27.12 -3.70
CA SER A 521 -22.15 -28.51 -4.01
C SER A 521 -23.61 -28.83 -3.80
#